data_AF-A0A1M3T157-F1
#
_entry.id   AF-A0A1M3T157-F1
#
_cell.length_a   1.000
_cell.length_b   1.000
_cell.length_c   1.000
_cell.angle_alpha   90.00
_cell.angle_beta   90.00
_cell.angle_gamma   90.00
#
_symmetry.space_group_name_H-M   'P 1'
#
loop_
_entity.id
_entity.type
_entity.pdbx_description
1 polymer ?
#
loop_
_entity_poly.entity_id
_entity_poly.type
_entity_poly.pdbx_seq_one_letter_code
_entity_poly.pdbx_strand_id
1 'polypeptide(L)'
;MQIGCGSVTDWPRLYTGIFAHLPRHAWFEQMEVNFEPRCHDRPLEKGPLSLWYQSLESATQLPKREIAHSPVQTLQWLREAGFSDNRYGEVVLAVNLRKPSDYDRVAARWYNGCSLNDGDGYKVPLRQ
;
A
#
# COMPACT_ATOMS: atom_id res chain seq x y z
N MET A 1 11.64 -7.06 3.53
CA MET A 1 10.50 -6.46 2.80
C MET A 1 11.03 -5.19 2.18
N GLN A 2 11.08 -5.10 0.85
CA GLN A 2 11.54 -3.89 0.16
C GLN A 2 10.28 -3.16 -0.33
N ILE A 3 10.20 -1.86 -0.07
CA ILE A 3 9.06 -1.02 -0.47
C ILE A 3 9.19 -0.76 -1.98
N GLY A 4 8.12 -0.98 -2.74
CA GLY A 4 8.11 -0.77 -4.18
C GLY A 4 8.10 0.72 -4.53
N CYS A 5 7.30 1.52 -3.81
CA CYS A 5 7.32 2.98 -3.91
C CYS A 5 8.73 3.52 -3.57
N GLY A 6 9.26 4.37 -4.44
CA GLY A 6 10.65 4.84 -4.36
C GLY A 6 11.74 3.89 -4.87
N SER A 7 11.43 2.61 -5.12
CA SER A 7 12.38 1.63 -5.69
C SER A 7 12.09 1.29 -7.16
N VAL A 8 10.83 1.34 -7.56
CA VAL A 8 10.36 1.04 -8.92
C VAL A 8 10.16 2.32 -9.70
N THR A 9 10.83 2.44 -10.84
CA THR A 9 10.74 3.61 -11.73
C THR A 9 9.78 3.42 -12.91
N ASP A 10 9.36 2.18 -13.16
CA ASP A 10 8.48 1.80 -14.29
C ASP A 10 7.52 0.67 -13.84
N TRP A 11 6.42 1.09 -13.22
CA TRP A 11 5.37 0.21 -12.72
C TRP A 11 4.64 -0.57 -13.81
N PRO A 12 4.22 0.03 -14.94
CA PRO A 12 3.59 -0.72 -16.02
C PRO A 12 4.44 -1.89 -16.49
N ARG A 13 5.75 -1.66 -16.72
CA ARG A 13 6.67 -2.72 -17.14
C ARG A 13 6.83 -3.81 -16.09
N LEU A 14 6.90 -3.43 -14.81
CA LEU A 14 6.95 -4.40 -13.72
C LEU A 14 5.71 -5.30 -13.73
N TYR A 15 4.50 -4.73 -13.82
CA TYR A 15 3.26 -5.50 -13.80
C TYR A 15 3.08 -6.39 -15.02
N THR A 16 3.39 -5.91 -16.23
CA THR A 16 3.40 -6.76 -17.43
C THR A 16 4.40 -7.91 -17.27
N GLY A 17 5.58 -7.65 -16.71
CA GLY A 17 6.57 -8.67 -16.41
C GLY A 17 6.06 -9.71 -15.42
N ILE A 18 5.49 -9.29 -14.30
CA ILE A 18 4.91 -10.18 -13.28
C ILE A 18 3.80 -11.04 -13.91
N PHE A 19 2.88 -10.43 -14.66
CA PHE A 19 1.79 -11.15 -15.32
C PHE A 19 2.30 -12.22 -16.27
N ALA A 20 3.31 -11.91 -17.09
CA ALA A 20 3.89 -12.87 -18.04
C ALA A 20 4.58 -14.06 -17.37
N HIS A 21 5.05 -13.93 -16.13
CA HIS A 21 5.76 -14.98 -15.40
C HIS A 21 4.87 -15.70 -14.38
N LEU A 22 3.65 -15.22 -14.15
CA LEU A 22 2.70 -15.89 -13.26
C LEU A 22 2.11 -17.12 -13.95
N PRO A 23 2.06 -18.28 -13.27
CA PRO A 23 1.31 -19.43 -13.74
C PRO A 23 -0.18 -19.07 -13.93
N ARG A 24 -0.85 -19.81 -14.83
CA ARG A 24 -2.30 -19.66 -15.01
C ARG A 24 -3.01 -19.87 -13.67
N HIS A 25 -3.93 -18.97 -13.33
CA HIS A 25 -4.70 -18.98 -12.07
C HIS A 25 -3.89 -18.67 -10.79
N ALA A 26 -2.65 -18.20 -10.90
CA ALA A 26 -1.89 -17.70 -9.76
C ALA A 26 -2.37 -16.30 -9.33
N TRP A 27 -2.03 -15.94 -8.09
CA TRP A 27 -2.35 -14.65 -7.49
C TRP A 27 -1.08 -13.80 -7.34
N PHE A 28 -1.24 -12.49 -7.47
CA PHE A 28 -0.21 -11.51 -7.13
C PHE A 28 -0.67 -10.70 -5.93
N GLU A 29 0.15 -10.67 -4.88
CA GLU A 29 -0.08 -9.88 -3.68
C GLU A 29 0.98 -8.78 -3.59
N GLN A 30 0.52 -7.54 -3.41
CA GLN A 30 1.37 -6.37 -3.22
C GLN A 30 0.94 -5.63 -1.96
N MET A 31 1.92 -5.28 -1.13
CA MET A 31 1.73 -4.37 0.00
C MET A 31 2.69 -3.20 -0.12
N GLU A 32 2.15 -1.98 -0.03
CA GLU A 32 2.92 -0.74 -0.07
C GLU A 32 2.65 0.08 1.19
N VAL A 33 3.67 0.78 1.67
CA VAL A 33 3.53 1.72 2.78
C VAL A 33 3.22 3.09 2.20
N ASN A 34 2.01 3.58 2.46
CA ASN A 34 1.66 4.96 2.18
C ASN A 34 2.12 5.86 3.34
N PHE A 35 3.09 6.73 3.08
CA PHE A 35 3.61 7.67 4.08
C PHE A 35 2.77 8.96 4.20
N GLU A 36 1.72 9.11 3.39
CA GLU A 36 0.86 10.28 3.43
C GLU A 36 0.18 10.40 4.80
N PRO A 37 0.46 11.48 5.56
CA PRO A 37 -0.16 11.67 6.87
C PRO A 37 -1.63 12.04 6.70
N ARG A 38 -2.51 11.33 7.41
CA ARG A 38 -3.97 11.54 7.37
C ARG A 38 -4.54 11.71 8.77
N CYS A 39 -5.69 12.38 8.86
CA CYS A 39 -6.53 12.41 10.06
C CYS A 39 -7.84 11.67 9.75
N HIS A 40 -8.33 10.88 10.70
CA HIS A 40 -9.47 9.98 10.48
C HIS A 40 -10.76 10.72 10.08
N ASP A 41 -11.05 11.84 10.75
CA ASP A 41 -12.35 12.53 10.62
C ASP A 41 -12.27 13.86 9.88
N ARG A 42 -11.06 14.29 9.49
CA ARG A 42 -10.85 15.60 8.88
C ARG A 42 -9.61 15.61 7.98
N PRO A 43 -9.53 16.52 7.01
CA PRO A 43 -8.29 16.77 6.29
C PRO A 43 -7.17 17.13 7.27
N LEU A 44 -5.95 16.70 6.95
CA LEU A 44 -4.78 17.14 7.70
C LEU A 44 -4.62 18.65 7.51
N GLU A 45 -4.64 19.40 8.61
CA GLU A 45 -4.41 20.84 8.59
C GLU A 45 -2.98 21.16 8.14
N LYS A 46 -2.80 22.31 7.47
CA LYS A 46 -1.47 22.79 7.11
C LYS A 46 -0.65 23.05 8.37
N GLY A 47 0.43 22.29 8.52
CA GLY A 47 1.35 22.36 9.65
C GLY A 47 2.65 21.62 9.37
N PRO A 48 3.54 21.49 10.38
CA PRO A 48 4.88 20.92 10.20
C PRO A 48 4.88 19.52 9.55
N LEU A 49 3.92 18.67 9.92
CA LEU A 49 3.82 17.31 9.35
C LEU A 49 3.41 17.33 7.87
N SER A 50 2.44 18.15 7.49
CA SER A 50 2.04 18.30 6.09
C SER A 50 3.16 18.90 5.24
N LEU A 51 3.93 19.85 5.80
CA LEU A 51 5.06 20.48 5.12
C LEU A 51 6.22 19.50 4.94
N TRP A 52 6.50 18.70 5.97
CA TRP A 52 7.49 17.63 5.89
C TRP A 52 7.14 16.63 4.78
N TYR A 53 5.90 16.15 4.74
CA TYR A 53 5.46 15.20 3.71
C TYR A 53 5.56 15.80 2.30
N GLN A 54 5.06 17.02 2.10
CA GLN A 54 5.18 17.72 0.80
C GLN A 54 6.62 17.91 0.35
N SER A 55 7.53 18.19 1.29
CA SER A 55 8.96 18.32 1.01
C SER A 55 9.57 16.98 0.57
N LEU A 56 9.18 15.89 1.24
CA LEU A 56 9.61 14.54 0.91
C LEU A 56 9.07 14.08 -0.46
N GLU A 57 7.78 14.31 -0.72
CA GLU A 57 7.13 14.01 -2.00
C GLU A 57 7.81 14.78 -3.15
N SER A 58 8.00 16.09 -2.99
CA SER A 58 8.66 16.92 -4.01
C SER A 58 10.11 16.49 -4.27
N ALA A 59 10.86 16.13 -3.22
CA ALA A 59 12.23 15.66 -3.36
C ALA A 59 12.33 14.30 -4.07
N THR A 60 11.29 13.45 -3.94
CA THR A 60 11.26 12.10 -4.50
C THR A 60 10.68 12.03 -5.93
N GLN A 61 9.93 13.06 -6.35
CA GLN A 61 9.48 13.23 -7.73
C GLN A 61 10.66 13.42 -8.71
N LEU A 62 11.66 14.24 -8.33
CA LEU A 62 12.81 14.57 -9.20
C LEU A 62 13.58 13.34 -9.72
N PRO A 63 13.90 12.32 -8.91
CA PRO A 63 14.55 11.10 -9.39
C PRO A 63 13.60 10.04 -10.00
N LYS A 64 12.32 10.34 -10.25
CA LYS A 64 11.29 9.33 -10.60
C LYS A 64 11.17 8.20 -9.57
N ARG A 65 11.46 8.51 -8.29
CA ARG A 65 11.36 7.57 -7.16
C ARG A 65 10.25 8.03 -6.25
N GLU A 66 9.09 8.32 -6.84
CA GLU A 66 7.95 8.84 -6.13
C GLU A 66 7.59 7.91 -4.97
N ILE A 67 7.52 8.51 -3.78
CA ILE A 67 7.08 7.82 -2.57
C ILE A 67 5.55 7.86 -2.43
N ALA A 68 4.91 8.77 -3.16
CA ALA A 68 3.46 8.89 -3.19
C ALA A 68 2.86 7.68 -3.90
N HIS A 69 1.93 7.01 -3.22
CA HIS A 69 1.20 5.88 -3.78
C HIS A 69 -0.19 6.34 -4.23
N SER A 70 -0.56 6.02 -5.47
CA SER A 70 -1.89 6.28 -6.01
C SER A 70 -2.63 4.96 -6.26
N PRO A 71 -3.60 4.57 -5.39
CA PRO A 71 -4.35 3.34 -5.57
C PRO A 71 -5.07 3.26 -6.92
N VAL A 72 -5.59 4.39 -7.39
CA VAL A 72 -6.31 4.48 -8.68
C VAL A 72 -5.37 4.15 -9.83
N GLN A 73 -4.17 4.72 -9.83
CA GLN A 73 -3.18 4.51 -10.88
C GLN A 73 -2.62 3.08 -10.84
N THR A 74 -2.31 2.58 -9.64
CA THR A 74 -1.89 1.18 -9.43
C THR A 74 -2.91 0.19 -9.99
N LEU A 75 -4.20 0.39 -9.65
CA LEU A 75 -5.28 -0.46 -10.15
C LEU A 75 -5.45 -0.36 -11.67
N GLN A 76 -5.22 0.80 -12.26
CA GLN A 76 -5.23 0.97 -13.71
C GLN A 76 -4.11 0.16 -14.37
N TRP A 77 -2.87 0.30 -13.91
CA TRP A 77 -1.73 -0.43 -14.48
C TRP A 77 -1.87 -1.95 -14.33
N LEU A 78 -2.41 -2.43 -13.21
CA LEU A 78 -2.71 -3.85 -13.03
C LEU A 78 -3.74 -4.35 -14.06
N ARG A 79 -4.81 -3.60 -14.32
CA ARG A 79 -5.79 -3.95 -15.36
C ARG A 79 -5.16 -3.96 -16.76
N GLU A 80 -4.35 -2.95 -17.07
CA GLU A 80 -3.64 -2.85 -18.35
C GLU A 80 -2.67 -4.01 -18.58
N ALA A 81 -2.03 -4.52 -17.51
CA ALA A 81 -1.17 -5.70 -17.57
C ALA A 81 -1.94 -7.03 -17.75
N GLY A 82 -3.26 -7.05 -17.53
CA GLY A 82 -4.12 -8.23 -17.69
C GLY A 82 -4.64 -8.84 -16.40
N PHE A 83 -4.36 -8.25 -15.23
CA PHE A 83 -4.93 -8.72 -13.96
C PHE A 83 -6.44 -8.46 -13.89
N SER A 84 -7.17 -9.45 -13.38
CA SER A 84 -8.61 -9.44 -13.14
C SER A 84 -8.91 -9.69 -11.66
N ASP A 85 -10.08 -9.27 -11.16
CA ASP A 85 -10.48 -9.40 -9.74
C ASP A 85 -9.52 -8.70 -8.75
N ASN A 86 -9.22 -7.42 -9.03
CA ASN A 86 -8.32 -6.64 -8.18
C ASN A 86 -9.01 -6.30 -6.85
N ARG A 87 -8.54 -6.90 -5.75
CA ARG A 87 -8.92 -6.54 -4.38
C ARG A 87 -7.93 -5.51 -3.83
N TYR A 88 -8.46 -4.41 -3.31
CA TYR A 88 -7.68 -3.36 -2.67
C TYR A 88 -8.16 -3.16 -1.23
N GLY A 89 -7.21 -3.07 -0.31
CA GLY A 89 -7.45 -2.75 1.09
C GLY A 89 -6.36 -1.82 1.59
N GLU A 90 -6.74 -0.90 2.48
CA GLU A 90 -5.81 0.00 3.18
C GLU A 90 -6.02 -0.20 4.68
N VAL A 91 -4.92 -0.28 5.42
CA VAL A 91 -4.93 -0.33 6.88
C VAL A 91 -4.19 0.90 7.38
N VAL A 92 -4.88 1.76 8.13
CA VAL A 92 -4.30 2.98 8.67
C VAL A 92 -3.52 2.66 9.94
N LEU A 93 -2.25 3.08 9.98
CA LEU A 93 -1.42 2.96 11.17
C LEU A 93 -1.56 4.25 12.00
N ALA A 94 -2.05 4.10 13.24
CA ALA A 94 -2.16 5.22 14.17
C ALA A 94 -0.77 5.68 14.62
N VAL A 95 -0.37 6.89 14.20
CA VAL A 95 0.93 7.49 14.59
C VAL A 95 0.86 8.15 15.97
N ASN A 96 -0.34 8.48 16.47
CA ASN A 96 -0.54 9.15 17.75
C ASN A 96 -0.78 8.16 18.90
N LEU A 97 -0.26 8.48 20.09
CA LEU A 97 -0.35 7.74 21.36
C LEU A 97 -1.78 7.65 21.97
N ARG A 98 -2.84 7.92 21.20
CA ARG A 98 -4.19 7.65 21.72
C ARG A 98 -4.33 6.16 21.96
N LYS A 99 -5.07 5.80 23.02
CA LYS A 99 -5.37 4.40 23.34
C LYS A 99 -5.88 3.73 22.06
N PRO A 100 -5.13 2.80 21.47
CA PRO A 100 -5.52 2.19 20.20
C PRO A 100 -6.84 1.46 20.41
N SER A 101 -7.74 1.55 19.43
CA SER A 101 -8.95 0.73 19.41
C SER A 101 -8.58 -0.76 19.35
N ASP A 102 -9.51 -1.67 19.65
CA ASP A 102 -9.23 -3.11 19.51
C ASP A 102 -8.86 -3.47 18.06
N TYR A 103 -9.42 -2.77 17.07
CA TYR A 103 -9.02 -2.88 15.68
C TYR A 103 -7.56 -2.43 15.45
N ASP A 104 -7.18 -1.26 15.95
CA ASP A 104 -5.80 -0.74 15.82
C ASP A 104 -4.77 -1.67 16.48
N ARG A 105 -5.14 -2.33 17.58
CA ARG A 105 -4.27 -3.31 18.26
C ARG A 105 -4.08 -4.57 17.42
N VAL A 106 -5.13 -5.05 16.76
CA VAL A 106 -5.05 -6.20 15.84
C VAL A 106 -4.23 -5.84 14.60
N ALA A 107 -4.47 -4.67 14.00
CA ALA A 107 -3.72 -4.16 12.86
C ALA A 107 -2.23 -3.95 13.19
N ALA A 108 -1.92 -3.35 14.34
CA ALA A 108 -0.55 -3.19 14.81
C ALA A 108 0.12 -4.54 15.14
N ARG A 109 -0.63 -5.51 15.66
CA ARG A 109 -0.12 -6.88 15.88
C ARG A 109 0.16 -7.59 14.57
N TRP A 110 -0.67 -7.40 13.54
CA TRP A 110 -0.40 -7.86 12.18
C TRP A 110 0.88 -7.23 11.61
N TYR A 111 1.01 -5.90 11.71
CA TYR A 111 2.18 -5.16 11.24
C TYR A 111 3.47 -5.58 11.97
N ASN A 112 3.41 -5.75 13.29
CA ASN A 112 4.54 -6.18 14.12
C ASN A 112 4.81 -7.69 14.04
N GLY A 113 3.82 -8.47 13.58
CA GLY A 113 3.77 -9.94 13.63
C GLY A 113 4.04 -10.63 12.30
N CYS A 114 4.44 -9.92 11.24
CA CYS A 114 4.97 -10.52 10.00
C CYS A 114 6.28 -11.33 10.18
N SER A 115 6.60 -11.75 11.41
CA SER A 115 7.44 -12.90 11.69
C SER A 115 6.56 -14.04 12.23
N LEU A 116 6.28 -14.99 11.32
CA LEU A 116 5.97 -16.41 11.56
C LEU A 116 4.56 -16.78 12.09
N ASN A 117 3.85 -17.53 11.24
CA ASN A 117 3.07 -18.72 11.59
C ASN A 117 1.61 -18.66 12.07
N ASP A 118 0.77 -17.69 11.70
CA ASP A 118 -0.68 -17.89 11.86
C ASP A 118 -1.49 -17.44 10.63
N GLY A 119 -2.26 -18.40 10.10
CA GLY A 119 -3.01 -18.34 8.85
C GLY A 119 -4.29 -17.51 8.87
N ASP A 120 -4.26 -16.31 9.46
CA ASP A 120 -5.42 -15.43 9.63
C ASP A 120 -5.36 -14.17 8.75
N GLY A 121 -4.72 -14.24 7.59
CA GLY A 121 -4.94 -13.23 6.56
C GLY A 121 -6.42 -13.29 6.17
N TYR A 122 -7.14 -12.17 6.24
CA TYR A 122 -8.58 -12.09 5.96
C TYR A 122 -8.93 -12.76 4.61
N LYS A 123 -9.32 -14.03 4.64
CA LYS A 123 -9.92 -14.77 3.52
C LYS A 123 -11.42 -14.50 3.55
N VAL A 124 -11.89 -13.57 2.72
CA VAL A 124 -13.32 -13.28 2.55
C VAL A 124 -13.84 -14.10 1.35
N PRO A 125 -15.01 -14.79 1.49
CA PRO A 125 -15.35 -15.95 0.67
C PRO A 125 -15.74 -15.63 -0.78
N LEU A 126 -15.60 -16.68 -1.61
CA LEU A 126 -16.11 -16.76 -2.99
C LEU A 126 -17.60 -16.46 -3.06
N ARG A 127 -18.01 -15.69 -4.07
CA ARG A 127 -19.35 -15.85 -4.66
C ARG A 127 -19.20 -16.60 -5.99
N GLN A 128 -20.06 -17.60 -6.14
CA GLN A 128 -20.30 -18.34 -7.39
C GLN A 128 -20.82 -17.41 -8.48
#